data_AF-A0AAD7NT63-F1
#
_entry.id   AF-A0AAD7NT63-F1
#
_cell.length_a   1.000
_cell.length_b   1.000
_cell.length_c   1.000
_cell.angle_alpha   90.00
_cell.angle_beta   90.00
_cell.angle_gamma   90.00
#
_symmetry.space_group_name_H-M   'P 1'
#
loop_
_entity.id
_entity.type
_entity.pdbx_description
1 polymer ?
#
loop_
_entity_poly.entity_id
_entity_poly.type
_entity_poly.pdbx_seq_one_letter_code
_entity_poly.pdbx_strand_id
1 'polypeptide(L)' 'ASRSRSKTEEAIVSITLKDTGKSPIFLELDLGDLVSVQAAARILLEKETRLDVSYNS' A
#
# COMPACT_ATOMS: atom_id res chain seq x y z
N ALA A 1 -2.69 -1.65 1.26
CA ALA A 1 -2.49 -0.51 2.18
C ALA A 1 -2.72 -0.98 3.61
N SER A 2 -2.03 -0.43 4.61
CA SER A 2 -2.11 -0.92 6.00
C SER A 2 -1.83 0.21 7.00
N ARG A 3 -2.41 0.10 8.19
CA ARG A 3 -2.19 1.00 9.34
C ARG A 3 -0.86 0.79 10.07
N SER A 4 -0.17 -0.33 9.83
CA SER A 4 1.06 -0.70 10.55
C SER A 4 2.22 -0.84 9.59
N ARG A 5 3.11 0.16 9.62
CA ARG A 5 4.30 0.22 8.76
C ARG A 5 5.26 -0.95 8.99
N SER A 6 5.70 -1.19 10.23
CA SER A 6 6.74 -2.21 10.50
C SER A 6 6.34 -3.61 10.04
N LYS A 7 5.10 -4.03 10.35
CA LYS A 7 4.56 -5.33 9.92
C LYS A 7 4.49 -5.44 8.40
N THR A 8 4.19 -4.33 7.73
CA THR A 8 4.07 -4.33 6.27
C THR A 8 5.44 -4.35 5.61
N GLU A 9 6.43 -3.66 6.17
CA GLU A 9 7.82 -3.70 5.68
C GLU A 9 8.42 -5.10 5.81
N GLU A 10 8.23 -5.78 6.94
CA GLU A 10 8.63 -7.19 7.13
C GLU A 10 7.99 -8.11 6.08
N ALA A 11 6.68 -7.93 5.81
CA ALA A 11 5.99 -8.69 4.78
C ALA A 11 6.52 -8.39 3.36
N ILE A 12 6.81 -7.13 3.03
CA ILE A 12 7.38 -6.72 1.74
C ILE A 12 8.74 -7.39 1.53
N VAL A 13 9.60 -7.42 2.55
CA VAL A 13 10.89 -8.13 2.48
C VAL A 13 10.66 -9.61 2.20
N SER A 14 9.72 -10.25 2.92
CA SER A 14 9.42 -11.68 2.71
C SER A 14 8.86 -12.00 1.33
N ILE A 15 8.12 -11.07 0.70
CA ILE A 15 7.52 -11.24 -0.63
C ILE A 15 8.57 -11.00 -1.72
N THR A 16 9.40 -9.96 -1.57
CA THR A 16 10.44 -9.62 -2.54
C THR A 16 11.48 -10.76 -2.65
N LEU A 17 11.79 -11.43 -1.54
CA LEU A 17 12.67 -12.60 -1.52
C LEU A 17 12.14 -13.82 -2.31
N LYS A 18 10.85 -13.86 -2.63
CA LYS A 18 10.21 -14.98 -3.37
C LYS A 18 10.30 -14.82 -4.90
N ASP A 19 11.11 -13.87 -5.38
CA ASP A 19 11.48 -13.65 -6.79
C ASP A 19 10.27 -13.56 -7.75
N THR A 20 9.33 -12.69 -7.42
CA THR A 20 8.12 -12.49 -8.23
C THR A 20 8.30 -11.46 -9.35
N GLY A 21 9.49 -10.85 -9.46
CA GLY A 21 9.77 -9.72 -10.36
C GLY A 21 8.98 -8.44 -10.04
N LYS A 22 8.25 -8.40 -8.92
CA LYS A 22 7.42 -7.27 -8.49
C LYS A 22 7.66 -6.94 -7.02
N SER A 23 7.84 -5.66 -6.74
CA SER A 23 8.05 -5.16 -5.38
C SER A 23 6.82 -4.37 -4.92
N PRO A 24 6.07 -4.87 -3.92
CA PRO A 24 4.94 -4.12 -3.38
C PRO A 24 5.41 -2.84 -2.70
N ILE A 25 4.67 -1.75 -2.92
CA ILE A 25 4.92 -0.45 -2.29
C ILE A 25 4.02 -0.35 -1.04
N PHE A 26 4.61 0.04 0.08
CA PHE A 26 3.83 0.36 1.27
C PHE A 26 3.07 1.68 1.06
N LEU A 27 1.74 1.59 1.18
CA LEU A 27 0.85 2.74 1.29
C LEU A 27 0.19 2.69 2.65
N GLU A 28 0.46 3.70 3.47
CA GLU A 28 -0.18 3.89 4.76
C GLU A 28 -1.64 4.31 4.53
N LEU A 29 -2.55 3.60 5.19
CA LEU A 29 -3.98 3.87 5.10
C LEU A 29 -4.66 3.43 6.39
N ASP A 30 -5.31 4.38 7.04
CA ASP A 30 -6.27 4.14 8.11
C ASP A 30 -7.67 4.53 7.61
N LEU A 31 -8.56 3.53 7.51
CA LEU A 31 -9.94 3.76 7.06
C LEU A 31 -10.79 4.48 8.11
N GLY A 32 -10.36 4.51 9.38
CA GLY A 32 -11.02 5.27 10.45
C GLY A 32 -10.67 6.77 10.45
N ASP A 33 -9.68 7.19 9.65
CA ASP A 33 -9.23 8.58 9.57
C ASP A 33 -9.34 9.11 8.13
N LEU A 34 -10.26 10.06 7.93
CA LEU A 34 -10.50 10.67 6.62
C LEU A 34 -9.28 11.40 6.05
N VAL A 35 -8.44 11.96 6.92
CA VAL A 35 -7.19 12.63 6.51
C VAL A 35 -6.21 11.60 5.95
N SER A 36 -6.07 10.45 6.61
CA SER A 36 -5.27 9.31 6.14
C SER A 36 -5.76 8.81 4.78
N VAL A 37 -7.08 8.65 4.60
CA VAL A 37 -7.68 8.23 3.32
C VAL A 37 -7.34 9.21 2.19
N GLN A 38 -7.49 10.51 2.44
CA GLN A 38 -7.22 11.53 1.43
C GLN A 38 -5.72 11.59 1.06
N ALA A 39 -4.84 11.47 2.06
CA ALA A 39 -3.40 11.42 1.84
C ALA A 39 -3.00 10.19 1.01
N ALA A 40 -3.54 9.02 1.35
CA ALA A 40 -3.29 7.77 0.62
C ALA A 40 -3.75 7.86 -0.84
N ALA A 41 -4.93 8.43 -1.09
CA ALA A 41 -5.45 8.63 -2.44
C ALA A 41 -4.54 9.56 -3.28
N ARG A 42 -4.03 10.65 -2.69
CA ARG A 42 -3.07 11.54 -3.38
C ARG A 42 -1.79 10.81 -3.74
N ILE A 43 -1.20 10.09 -2.77
CA ILE A 43 0.04 9.33 -3.00
C ILE A 43 -0.17 8.28 -4.10
N LEU A 44 -1.32 7.61 -4.11
CA LEU A 44 -1.65 6.64 -5.16
C LEU A 44 -1.69 7.31 -6.54
N LEU A 45 -2.38 8.44 -6.67
CA LEU A 45 -2.51 9.18 -7.93
C LEU A 45 -1.18 9.80 -8.42
N GLU A 46 -0.28 10.16 -7.50
CA GLU A 46 1.05 10.67 -7.84
C GLU A 46 1.98 9.57 -8.34
N LYS A 47 1.86 8.35 -7.80
CA LYS A 47 2.75 7.23 -8.13
C LYS A 47 2.23 6.39 -9.30
N GLU A 48 0.92 6.26 -9.41
CA GLU A 48 0.27 5.36 -10.35
C GLU A 48 -0.85 6.10 -11.09
N THR A 49 -0.87 5.94 -12.41
CA THR A 49 -1.90 6.57 -13.26
C THR A 49 -3.16 5.71 -13.41
N ARG A 50 -3.11 4.46 -12.94
CA ARG A 50 -4.18 3.48 -13.11
C ARG A 50 -4.23 2.52 -11.92
N LEU A 51 -5.45 2.25 -11.45
CA LEU A 51 -5.74 1.25 -10.43
C LEU A 51 -6.60 0.15 -11.06
N ASP A 52 -6.04 -1.05 -11.23
CA ASP A 52 -6.76 -2.16 -11.88
C ASP A 52 -7.75 -2.86 -10.94
N VAL A 53 -7.38 -3.03 -9.67
CA VAL A 53 -8.21 -3.71 -8.67
C VAL A 53 -8.04 -3.03 -7.30
N SER A 54 -9.15 -2.76 -6.63
CA SER A 54 -9.21 -2.40 -5.22
C SER A 54 -9.94 -3.49 -4.46
N TYR A 55 -9.37 -3.95 -3.34
CA TYR A 55 -9.99 -4.96 -2.47
C TYR A 55 -10.17 -4.38 -1.07
N ASN A 56 -11.41 -4.43 -0.57
CA ASN A 56 -11.80 -4.00 0.76
C ASN A 56 -12.59 -5.13 1.42
N SER A 57 -12.18 -5.55 2.61
CA SER A 57 -12.74 -6.68 3.37
C SER A 57 -13.02 -6.29 4.80
#